data_AF-A0A1H4FFU4-F1
#
_entry.id   AF-A0A1H4FFU4-F1
#
_cell.length_a   1.000
_cell.length_b   1.000
_cell.length_c   1.000
_cell.angle_alpha   90.00
_cell.angle_beta   90.00
_cell.angle_gamma   90.00
#
_symmetry.space_group_name_H-M   'P 1'
#
loop_
_entity.id
_entity.type
_entity.pdbx_description
1 polymer ?
#
loop_
_entity_poly.entity_id
_entity_poly.type
_entity_poly.pdbx_seq_one_letter_code
_entity_poly.pdbx_strand_id
1 'polypeptide(L)'
;MKVLFINYFDCCAEEPGSGIPLRGNMTYSDDFQISSMDELIELIDEVGFVPFFSNEIEGFSLEEHITPGCWYDDADGEFWPAWEWKGPVIREMKCAYGKFLRNKVMYISPKWFPDFANFRRQGYDFDARYDDGLASFYDKELFELLDMKAPVLSKNLKKDGGYGKNGKKGFDTIVTRLQKQCYVITSDFCYSTDKLGNKYGWGIAEYSTPEKFLGKKFENSVYKRTPEESYVRLLKQFKKILPDAEQKKIEKILR
;
A
#
# COMPACT_ATOMS: atom_id res chain seq x y z
N MET A 1 -35.23 -33.82 5.46
CA MET A 1 -34.05 -34.64 5.08
C MET A 1 -34.18 -35.08 3.63
N LYS A 2 -33.59 -34.33 2.71
CA LYS A 2 -32.93 -34.81 1.49
C LYS A 2 -32.25 -33.61 0.84
N VAL A 3 -30.94 -33.67 0.85
CA VAL A 3 -29.97 -32.68 0.39
C VAL A 3 -29.97 -32.69 -1.14
N LEU A 4 -30.16 -31.54 -1.77
CA LEU A 4 -29.83 -31.34 -3.18
C LEU A 4 -28.43 -30.72 -3.23
N PHE A 5 -27.45 -31.57 -3.46
CA PHE A 5 -26.13 -31.15 -3.93
C PHE A 5 -26.31 -30.64 -5.35
N ILE A 6 -26.10 -29.34 -5.56
CA ILE A 6 -25.90 -28.79 -6.90
C ILE A 6 -24.38 -28.72 -7.08
N ASN A 7 -23.86 -29.69 -7.82
CA ASN A 7 -22.53 -29.61 -8.43
C ASN A 7 -22.57 -28.45 -9.43
N TYR A 8 -21.79 -27.40 -9.17
CA TYR A 8 -21.35 -26.47 -10.21
C TYR A 8 -19.91 -26.84 -10.58
N PHE A 9 -19.79 -27.72 -11.57
CA PHE A 9 -18.59 -27.88 -12.38
C PHE A 9 -19.05 -27.87 -13.85
N ASP A 10 -18.39 -27.02 -14.62
CA ASP A 10 -18.32 -26.92 -16.08
C ASP A 10 -19.58 -26.49 -16.88
N CYS A 11 -19.58 -25.22 -17.30
CA CYS A 11 -19.56 -24.86 -18.72
C CYS A 11 -19.48 -23.34 -18.90
N CYS A 12 -18.25 -22.81 -19.03
CA CYS A 12 -17.91 -21.73 -19.95
C CYS A 12 -16.41 -21.87 -20.22
N ALA A 13 -16.08 -22.37 -21.41
CA ALA A 13 -14.73 -22.34 -21.93
C ALA A 13 -14.38 -20.88 -22.23
N GLU A 14 -13.58 -20.27 -21.35
CA GLU A 14 -12.84 -19.06 -21.68
C GLU A 14 -11.44 -19.46 -22.16
N GLU A 15 -11.01 -18.82 -23.24
CA GLU A 15 -9.74 -19.03 -23.89
C GLU A 15 -8.58 -18.94 -22.89
N PRO A 16 -7.48 -19.68 -23.09
CA PRO A 16 -6.28 -19.50 -22.27
C PRO A 16 -5.75 -18.10 -22.53
N GLY A 17 -6.13 -17.16 -21.67
CA GLY A 17 -5.53 -15.83 -21.57
C GLY A 17 -4.01 -16.02 -21.58
N SER A 18 -3.37 -15.30 -22.49
CA SER A 18 -1.93 -15.29 -22.66
C SER A 18 -1.24 -14.94 -21.34
N GLY A 19 -0.91 -15.96 -20.55
CA GLY A 19 -0.05 -15.82 -19.39
C GLY A 19 1.25 -15.20 -19.86
N ILE A 20 1.51 -13.96 -19.44
CA ILE A 20 2.71 -13.25 -19.82
C ILE A 20 3.87 -13.94 -19.11
N PRO A 21 4.89 -14.46 -19.82
CA PRO A 21 6.15 -14.77 -19.17
C PRO A 21 6.82 -13.42 -18.86
N LEU A 22 6.62 -12.88 -17.65
CA LEU A 22 7.15 -11.58 -17.24
C LEU A 22 8.68 -11.59 -17.24
N ARG A 23 9.26 -11.01 -18.30
CA ARG A 23 10.69 -10.94 -18.59
C ARG A 23 11.25 -9.57 -18.18
N GLY A 24 11.68 -9.39 -16.94
CA GLY A 24 12.73 -8.47 -16.47
C GLY A 24 12.77 -6.99 -16.89
N ASN A 25 11.79 -6.47 -17.62
CA ASN A 25 11.85 -5.18 -18.31
C ASN A 25 10.49 -4.48 -18.47
N MET A 26 9.45 -4.90 -17.75
CA MET A 26 8.13 -4.27 -17.86
C MET A 26 8.16 -2.79 -17.41
N THR A 27 7.36 -1.98 -18.10
CA THR A 27 7.11 -0.56 -17.87
C THR A 27 5.62 -0.26 -17.97
N TYR A 28 5.19 0.90 -17.47
CA TYR A 28 3.80 1.36 -17.60
C TYR A 28 3.45 1.92 -18.99
N SER A 29 4.40 1.88 -19.94
CA SER A 29 4.11 2.15 -21.36
C SER A 29 3.69 0.88 -22.11
N ASP A 30 3.84 -0.29 -21.48
CA ASP A 30 3.39 -1.56 -22.04
C ASP A 30 1.87 -1.70 -21.90
N ASP A 31 1.25 -2.38 -22.85
CA ASP A 31 -0.17 -2.75 -22.77
C ASP A 31 -0.31 -4.04 -21.96
N PHE A 32 -0.91 -3.95 -20.78
CA PHE A 32 -1.17 -5.08 -19.89
C PHE A 32 -2.42 -4.84 -19.05
N GLN A 33 -3.00 -5.94 -18.57
CA GLN A 33 -4.12 -5.93 -17.64
C GLN A 33 -3.85 -6.81 -16.42
N ILE A 34 -4.45 -6.43 -15.29
CA ILE A 34 -4.42 -7.15 -14.01
C ILE A 34 -5.83 -7.66 -13.73
N SER A 35 -5.98 -8.97 -13.69
CA SER A 35 -7.23 -9.70 -13.47
C SER A 35 -7.24 -10.50 -12.15
N SER A 36 -6.07 -10.66 -11.52
CA SER A 36 -5.92 -11.47 -10.32
C SER A 36 -4.98 -10.85 -9.28
N MET A 37 -5.07 -11.39 -8.06
CA MET A 37 -4.16 -11.05 -6.96
C MET A 37 -2.70 -11.41 -7.29
N ASP A 38 -2.48 -12.56 -7.94
CA ASP A 38 -1.14 -13.06 -8.26
C ASP A 38 -0.46 -12.16 -9.30
N GLU A 39 -1.19 -11.71 -10.32
CA GLU A 39 -0.68 -10.73 -11.30
C GLU A 39 -0.34 -9.39 -10.65
N LEU A 40 -1.14 -8.93 -9.67
CA LEU A 40 -0.81 -7.73 -8.89
C LEU A 40 0.47 -7.93 -8.06
N ILE A 41 0.66 -9.11 -7.47
CA ILE A 41 1.87 -9.45 -6.72
C ILE A 41 3.09 -9.44 -7.65
N GLU A 42 2.98 -10.04 -8.82
CA GLU A 42 4.04 -10.07 -9.83
C GLU A 42 4.40 -8.67 -10.31
N LEU A 43 3.40 -7.82 -10.62
CA LEU A 43 3.60 -6.42 -10.97
C LEU A 43 4.37 -5.69 -9.86
N ILE A 44 3.95 -5.82 -8.60
CA ILE A 44 4.63 -5.16 -7.47
C ILE A 44 6.08 -5.63 -7.34
N ASP A 45 6.38 -6.92 -7.51
CA ASP A 45 7.75 -7.43 -7.42
C ASP A 45 8.63 -6.93 -8.59
N GLU A 46 8.08 -6.85 -9.79
CA GLU A 46 8.80 -6.42 -10.99
C GLU A 46 9.07 -4.91 -11.01
N VAL A 47 8.03 -4.08 -10.89
CA VAL A 47 8.17 -2.61 -11.03
C VAL A 47 8.50 -1.92 -9.73
N GLY A 48 8.10 -2.51 -8.59
CA GLY A 48 8.41 -2.04 -7.26
C GLY A 48 7.45 -1.01 -6.67
N PHE A 49 6.68 -0.28 -7.49
CA PHE A 49 5.78 0.80 -7.09
C PHE A 49 4.48 0.71 -7.87
N VAL A 50 3.36 0.51 -7.18
CA VAL A 50 2.04 0.36 -7.82
C VAL A 50 1.01 1.23 -7.08
N PRO A 51 0.69 2.43 -7.59
CA PRO A 51 -0.39 3.24 -7.07
C PRO A 51 -1.72 2.50 -7.21
N PHE A 52 -2.57 2.54 -6.19
CA PHE A 52 -3.88 1.87 -6.30
C PHE A 52 -4.81 2.64 -7.24
N PHE A 53 -4.80 3.97 -7.13
CA PHE A 53 -5.65 4.87 -7.90
C PHE A 53 -4.83 5.65 -8.94
N SER A 54 -5.47 5.99 -10.05
CA SER A 54 -5.03 6.93 -11.08
C SER A 54 -4.41 8.18 -10.45
N ASN A 55 -3.45 8.84 -11.10
CA ASN A 55 -2.77 9.99 -10.50
C ASN A 55 -2.33 11.03 -11.54
N GLU A 56 -1.34 11.86 -11.20
CA GLU A 56 -0.87 12.94 -12.09
C GLU A 56 0.03 12.45 -13.22
N ILE A 57 0.44 11.18 -13.16
CA ILE A 57 1.07 10.43 -14.25
C ILE A 57 0.02 9.44 -14.75
N GLU A 58 -0.41 9.66 -16.00
CA GLU A 58 -1.36 8.79 -16.71
C GLU A 58 -0.72 7.43 -16.98
N GLY A 59 -1.52 6.37 -16.91
CA GLY A 59 -1.07 4.98 -17.04
C GLY A 59 -0.26 4.48 -15.83
N PHE A 60 -0.18 5.23 -14.71
CA PHE A 60 0.63 4.82 -13.56
C PHE A 60 -0.23 4.40 -12.37
N SER A 61 -1.11 3.43 -12.53
CA SER A 61 -1.89 2.88 -11.41
C SER A 61 -2.49 1.51 -11.71
N LEU A 62 -2.91 0.81 -10.64
CA LEU A 62 -3.74 -0.39 -10.77
C LEU A 62 -5.10 -0.05 -11.41
N GLU A 63 -5.75 1.05 -10.99
CA GLU A 63 -7.03 1.51 -11.55
C GLU A 63 -7.03 1.60 -13.08
N GLU A 64 -5.94 2.06 -13.69
CA GLU A 64 -5.82 2.24 -15.14
C GLU A 64 -5.48 0.94 -15.89
N HIS A 65 -5.04 -0.11 -15.18
CA HIS A 65 -4.57 -1.37 -15.75
C HIS A 65 -5.34 -2.59 -15.24
N ILE A 66 -6.44 -2.40 -14.53
CA ILE A 66 -7.24 -3.52 -14.02
C ILE A 66 -8.29 -3.94 -15.05
N THR A 67 -8.50 -5.25 -15.20
CA THR A 67 -9.52 -5.78 -16.11
C THR A 67 -10.93 -5.33 -15.67
N PRO A 68 -11.83 -4.99 -16.61
CA PRO A 68 -13.23 -4.68 -16.29
C PRO A 68 -13.90 -5.75 -15.42
N GLY A 69 -14.76 -5.33 -14.49
CA GLY A 69 -15.40 -6.21 -13.50
C GLY A 69 -14.56 -6.51 -12.25
N CYS A 70 -13.27 -6.12 -12.22
CA CYS A 70 -12.43 -6.21 -11.02
C CYS A 70 -12.39 -4.91 -10.19
N TRP A 71 -12.85 -3.80 -10.76
CA TRP A 71 -12.93 -2.48 -10.12
C TRP A 71 -14.33 -2.20 -9.52
N TYR A 72 -14.46 -1.15 -8.70
CA TYR A 72 -15.65 -0.94 -7.87
C TYR A 72 -16.87 -0.35 -8.59
N ASP A 73 -16.66 0.37 -9.67
CA ASP A 73 -17.67 1.05 -10.48
C ASP A 73 -18.19 0.17 -11.62
N ASP A 74 -17.36 -0.75 -12.09
CA ASP A 74 -17.65 -1.67 -13.21
C ASP A 74 -18.05 -3.09 -12.75
N ALA A 75 -18.04 -3.37 -11.44
CA ALA A 75 -18.48 -4.65 -10.90
C ALA A 75 -20.01 -4.64 -10.70
N ASP A 76 -20.72 -5.49 -11.44
CA ASP A 76 -22.13 -5.83 -11.21
C ASP A 76 -22.27 -6.62 -9.89
N GLY A 77 -22.09 -5.97 -8.73
CA GLY A 77 -22.26 -6.60 -7.43
C GLY A 77 -21.62 -5.88 -6.24
N GLU A 78 -21.81 -6.48 -5.05
CA GLU A 78 -21.20 -6.05 -3.78
C GLU A 78 -19.75 -6.54 -3.59
N PHE A 79 -19.18 -7.23 -4.59
CA PHE A 79 -17.85 -7.81 -4.53
C PHE A 79 -16.88 -7.07 -5.46
N TRP A 80 -15.86 -6.45 -4.88
CA TRP A 80 -14.86 -5.68 -5.62
C TRP A 80 -13.49 -6.34 -5.44
N PRO A 81 -13.05 -7.20 -6.39
CA PRO A 81 -11.82 -7.97 -6.28
C PRO A 81 -10.62 -7.13 -5.83
N ALA A 82 -10.40 -5.97 -6.45
CA ALA A 82 -9.27 -5.10 -6.12
C ALA A 82 -9.24 -4.62 -4.66
N TRP A 83 -10.40 -4.46 -4.01
CA TRP A 83 -10.47 -4.09 -2.59
C TRP A 83 -10.15 -5.28 -1.69
N GLU A 84 -10.63 -6.47 -2.06
CA GLU A 84 -10.39 -7.70 -1.31
C GLU A 84 -8.94 -8.19 -1.43
N TRP A 85 -8.24 -7.84 -2.51
CA TRP A 85 -6.81 -8.15 -2.67
C TRP A 85 -5.91 -7.34 -1.74
N LYS A 86 -6.37 -6.17 -1.22
CA LYS A 86 -5.51 -5.26 -0.44
C LYS A 86 -4.79 -5.92 0.72
N GLY A 87 -5.55 -6.45 1.67
CA GLY A 87 -4.99 -7.12 2.84
C GLY A 87 -4.12 -8.33 2.47
N PRO A 88 -4.64 -9.29 1.69
CA PRO A 88 -3.87 -10.44 1.19
C PRO A 88 -2.52 -10.08 0.57
N VAL A 89 -2.47 -9.17 -0.41
CA VAL A 89 -1.23 -8.72 -1.08
C VAL A 89 -0.24 -8.13 -0.07
N ILE A 90 -0.71 -7.29 0.86
CA ILE A 90 0.14 -6.70 1.90
C ILE A 90 0.78 -7.80 2.75
N ARG A 91 -0.01 -8.77 3.22
CA ARG A 91 0.46 -9.83 4.12
C ARG A 91 1.37 -10.83 3.42
N GLU A 92 1.02 -11.24 2.20
CA GLU A 92 1.73 -12.26 1.43
C GLU A 92 3.09 -11.75 0.96
N MET A 93 3.12 -10.58 0.32
CA MET A 93 4.38 -9.99 -0.15
C MET A 93 5.20 -9.36 0.98
N LYS A 94 4.57 -9.07 2.12
CA LYS A 94 5.09 -8.14 3.13
C LYS A 94 5.51 -6.81 2.50
N CYS A 95 4.73 -6.29 1.56
CA CYS A 95 5.01 -5.01 0.92
C CYS A 95 4.52 -3.84 1.80
N ALA A 96 5.05 -2.64 1.59
CA ALA A 96 4.55 -1.46 2.26
C ALA A 96 3.32 -0.93 1.52
N TYR A 97 2.25 -0.63 2.26
CA TYR A 97 1.07 0.02 1.71
C TYR A 97 0.68 1.22 2.58
N GLY A 98 0.35 2.34 1.93
CA GLY A 98 0.04 3.57 2.63
C GLY A 98 -0.10 4.75 1.68
N LYS A 99 -0.51 5.91 2.22
CA LYS A 99 -0.72 7.14 1.46
C LYS A 99 0.59 7.84 1.08
N PHE A 100 1.43 7.17 0.30
CA PHE A 100 2.74 7.68 -0.12
C PHE A 100 2.67 8.69 -1.27
N LEU A 101 1.62 8.64 -2.10
CA LEU A 101 1.54 9.37 -3.37
C LEU A 101 0.55 10.55 -3.28
N ARG A 102 0.97 11.69 -2.73
CA ARG A 102 0.12 12.91 -2.59
C ARG A 102 -1.30 12.63 -2.05
N ASN A 103 -1.38 11.85 -0.97
CA ASN A 103 -2.60 11.38 -0.30
C ASN A 103 -3.30 10.17 -0.95
N LYS A 104 -2.80 9.68 -2.09
CA LYS A 104 -3.22 8.41 -2.69
C LYS A 104 -2.37 7.26 -2.15
N VAL A 105 -3.02 6.10 -2.04
CA VAL A 105 -2.41 4.86 -1.56
C VAL A 105 -1.62 4.17 -2.67
N MET A 106 -0.51 3.54 -2.29
CA MET A 106 0.40 2.86 -3.21
C MET A 106 1.04 1.66 -2.51
N TYR A 107 1.19 0.55 -3.24
CA TYR A 107 2.06 -0.55 -2.84
C TYR A 107 3.51 -0.23 -3.19
N ILE A 108 4.42 -0.55 -2.28
CA ILE A 108 5.86 -0.48 -2.52
C ILE A 108 6.47 -1.83 -2.12
N SER A 109 7.15 -2.47 -3.06
CA SER A 109 7.80 -3.75 -2.83
C SER A 109 8.80 -3.69 -1.66
N PRO A 110 9.03 -4.81 -0.95
CA PRO A 110 10.03 -4.87 0.12
C PRO A 110 11.45 -4.53 -0.35
N LYS A 111 11.73 -4.71 -1.65
CA LYS A 111 13.01 -4.39 -2.29
C LYS A 111 13.26 -2.89 -2.38
N TRP A 112 12.23 -2.11 -2.68
CA TRP A 112 12.35 -0.68 -2.94
C TRP A 112 11.96 0.21 -1.75
N PHE A 113 11.14 -0.31 -0.83
CA PHE A 113 10.68 0.47 0.32
C PHE A 113 11.78 1.01 1.23
N PRO A 114 12.90 0.29 1.51
CA PRO A 114 13.98 0.85 2.32
C PRO A 114 14.58 2.14 1.75
N ASP A 115 14.88 2.17 0.44
CA ASP A 115 15.39 3.37 -0.22
C ASP A 115 14.32 4.49 -0.22
N PHE A 116 13.04 4.14 -0.46
CA PHE A 116 11.94 5.09 -0.44
C PHE A 116 11.75 5.74 0.94
N ALA A 117 11.73 4.92 1.99
CA ALA A 117 11.61 5.38 3.37
C ALA A 117 12.81 6.24 3.78
N ASN A 118 14.04 5.83 3.45
CA ASN A 118 15.24 6.61 3.74
C ASN A 118 15.19 8.02 3.16
N PHE A 119 14.84 8.12 1.88
CA PHE A 119 14.71 9.39 1.19
C PHE A 119 13.64 10.28 1.83
N ARG A 120 12.46 9.73 2.13
CA ARG A 120 11.35 10.44 2.78
C ARG A 120 11.67 10.88 4.20
N ARG A 121 12.41 10.05 4.92
CA ARG A 121 12.83 10.31 6.31
C ARG A 121 14.01 11.28 6.38
N GLN A 122 14.78 11.44 5.31
CA GLN A 122 16.02 12.22 5.28
C GLN A 122 17.07 11.69 6.27
N GLY A 123 17.12 10.37 6.44
CA GLY A 123 18.04 9.70 7.38
C GLY A 123 17.60 9.73 8.86
N TYR A 124 16.48 10.37 9.19
CA TYR A 124 15.97 10.45 10.55
C TYR A 124 15.15 9.22 10.94
N ASP A 125 15.47 8.57 12.06
CA ASP A 125 14.44 7.86 12.81
C ASP A 125 13.42 8.85 13.41
N PHE A 126 12.32 8.33 13.94
CA PHE A 126 11.25 9.21 14.38
C PHE A 126 11.62 10.02 15.64
N ASP A 127 12.41 9.44 16.54
CA ASP A 127 12.83 10.10 17.77
C ASP A 127 13.74 11.30 17.47
N ALA A 128 14.77 11.09 16.64
CA ALA A 128 15.64 12.17 16.17
C ALA A 128 14.86 13.26 15.41
N ARG A 129 13.86 12.87 14.60
CA ARG A 129 12.99 13.83 13.90
C ARG A 129 12.23 14.73 14.88
N TYR A 130 11.72 14.14 15.96
CA TYR A 130 11.00 14.90 16.98
C TYR A 130 11.94 15.80 17.79
N ASP A 131 13.09 15.28 18.20
CA ASP A 131 14.06 16.02 19.02
C ASP A 131 14.61 17.25 18.29
N ASP A 132 14.78 17.18 16.97
CA ASP A 132 15.13 18.31 16.09
C ASP A 132 13.95 19.25 15.78
N GLY A 133 12.76 19.00 16.33
CA GLY A 133 11.56 19.84 16.12
C GLY A 133 10.91 19.69 14.74
N LEU A 134 11.25 18.64 14.00
CA LEU A 134 10.70 18.35 12.66
C LEU A 134 9.39 17.52 12.70
N ALA A 135 8.95 17.14 13.90
CA ALA A 135 7.65 16.52 14.16
C ALA A 135 6.94 17.23 15.32
N SER A 136 5.61 17.31 15.27
CA SER A 136 4.84 17.96 16.34
C SER A 136 4.67 17.02 17.54
N PHE A 137 4.35 17.60 18.72
CA PHE A 137 3.96 16.82 19.90
C PHE A 137 2.83 15.83 19.59
N TYR A 138 1.82 16.24 18.82
CA TYR A 138 0.71 15.37 18.44
C TYR A 138 1.12 14.25 17.47
N ASP A 139 2.14 14.47 16.64
CA ASP A 139 2.71 13.40 15.81
C ASP A 139 3.38 12.35 16.70
N LYS A 140 4.21 12.79 17.65
CA LYS A 140 4.91 11.89 18.57
C LYS A 140 3.96 11.10 19.44
N GLU A 141 3.00 11.76 20.06
CA GLU A 141 2.02 11.10 20.91
C GLU A 141 1.25 10.00 20.16
N LEU A 142 0.82 10.25 18.91
CA LEU A 142 0.14 9.22 18.12
C LEU A 142 1.10 8.14 17.61
N PHE A 143 2.30 8.51 17.19
CA PHE A 143 3.32 7.57 16.73
C PHE A 143 3.72 6.59 17.84
N GLU A 144 4.03 7.08 19.05
CA GLU A 144 4.41 6.23 20.19
C GLU A 144 3.27 5.29 20.60
N LEU A 145 2.03 5.79 20.61
CA LEU A 145 0.86 4.96 20.90
C LEU A 145 0.67 3.86 19.84
N LEU A 146 0.84 4.21 18.56
CA LEU A 146 0.75 3.28 17.45
C LEU A 146 1.87 2.25 17.54
N ASP A 147 3.12 2.69 17.70
CA ASP A 147 4.27 1.80 17.80
C ASP A 147 4.07 0.83 18.97
N MET A 148 3.74 1.31 20.17
CA MET A 148 3.50 0.47 21.34
C MET A 148 2.44 -0.63 21.09
N LYS A 149 1.41 -0.35 20.29
CA LYS A 149 0.28 -1.25 20.07
C LYS A 149 0.34 -2.01 18.75
N ALA A 150 1.30 -1.71 17.89
CA ALA A 150 1.39 -2.28 16.57
C ALA A 150 1.54 -3.82 16.60
N PRO A 151 0.81 -4.56 15.74
CA PRO A 151 -0.19 -4.06 14.79
C PRO A 151 -1.50 -3.65 15.49
N VAL A 152 -2.10 -2.53 15.05
CA VAL A 152 -3.30 -1.95 15.70
C VAL A 152 -4.35 -1.45 14.72
N LEU A 153 -5.60 -1.85 14.93
CA LEU A 153 -6.74 -1.34 14.17
C LEU A 153 -6.95 0.16 14.40
N SER A 154 -7.19 0.90 13.32
CA SER A 154 -7.48 2.33 13.32
C SER A 154 -8.59 2.72 14.30
N LYS A 155 -9.63 1.89 14.45
CA LYS A 155 -10.71 2.09 15.44
C LYS A 155 -10.21 2.03 16.88
N ASN A 156 -9.35 1.07 17.21
CA ASN A 156 -8.78 0.92 18.56
C ASN A 156 -7.81 2.06 18.84
N LEU A 157 -6.97 2.42 17.86
CA LEU A 157 -6.03 3.53 17.99
C LEU A 157 -6.75 4.88 18.19
N LYS A 158 -7.85 5.13 17.47
CA LYS A 158 -8.72 6.31 17.68
C LYS A 158 -9.28 6.34 19.10
N LYS A 159 -9.82 5.22 19.58
CA LYS A 159 -10.39 5.10 20.93
C LYS A 159 -9.32 5.38 22.01
N ASP A 160 -8.20 4.69 21.91
CA ASP A 160 -7.15 4.71 22.93
C ASP A 160 -6.40 6.05 22.96
N GLY A 161 -6.25 6.70 21.80
CA GLY A 161 -5.70 8.05 21.70
C GLY A 161 -6.69 9.17 22.06
N GLY A 162 -7.95 8.84 22.38
CA GLY A 162 -8.97 9.82 22.74
C GLY A 162 -9.44 10.68 21.56
N TYR A 163 -9.40 10.16 20.33
CA TYR A 163 -9.90 10.84 19.13
C TYR A 163 -11.39 10.59 18.93
N GLY A 164 -12.16 11.65 18.65
CA GLY A 164 -13.61 11.50 18.43
C GLY A 164 -14.39 12.80 18.48
N LYS A 165 -15.72 12.72 18.57
CA LYS A 165 -16.62 13.89 18.57
C LYS A 165 -16.29 14.89 19.67
N ASN A 166 -16.01 14.40 20.89
CA ASN A 166 -15.73 15.20 22.09
C ASN A 166 -14.25 15.11 22.54
N GLY A 167 -13.36 14.65 21.66
CA GLY A 167 -11.95 14.42 21.98
C GLY A 167 -11.03 15.07 20.96
N LYS A 168 -9.79 14.56 20.88
CA LYS A 168 -8.78 15.02 19.92
C LYS A 168 -9.29 14.91 18.48
N LYS A 169 -8.84 15.81 17.63
CA LYS A 169 -9.14 15.87 16.19
C LYS A 169 -7.88 15.61 15.37
N GLY A 170 -8.03 15.43 14.06
CA GLY A 170 -6.89 15.35 13.15
C GLY A 170 -6.19 13.99 13.07
N PHE A 171 -6.77 12.92 13.63
CA PHE A 171 -6.21 11.56 13.55
C PHE A 171 -5.80 11.19 12.12
N ASP A 172 -6.74 11.29 11.16
CA ASP A 172 -6.49 10.85 9.78
C ASP A 172 -5.42 11.74 9.10
N THR A 173 -5.33 13.01 9.48
CA THR A 173 -4.28 13.94 9.04
C THR A 173 -2.91 13.53 9.57
N ILE A 174 -2.80 13.21 10.87
CA ILE A 174 -1.55 12.79 11.51
C ILE A 174 -1.10 11.45 10.90
N VAL A 175 -1.99 10.45 10.82
CA VAL A 175 -1.65 9.15 10.19
C VAL A 175 -1.22 9.34 8.74
N THR A 176 -1.93 10.16 7.95
CA THR A 176 -1.54 10.42 6.57
C THR A 176 -0.14 11.08 6.50
N ARG A 177 0.16 12.02 7.40
CA ARG A 177 1.49 12.64 7.49
C ARG A 177 2.58 11.63 7.84
N LEU A 178 2.36 10.77 8.83
CA LEU A 178 3.28 9.70 9.22
C LEU A 178 3.48 8.67 8.10
N GLN A 179 2.43 8.33 7.35
CA GLN A 179 2.53 7.47 6.17
C GLN A 179 3.36 8.12 5.06
N LYS A 180 3.11 9.39 4.73
CA LYS A 180 3.90 10.13 3.73
C LYS A 180 5.39 10.23 4.09
N GLN A 181 5.69 10.26 5.39
CA GLN A 181 7.05 10.24 5.92
C GLN A 181 7.61 8.82 6.10
N CYS A 182 6.83 7.80 5.76
CA CYS A 182 7.17 6.38 5.86
C CYS A 182 7.49 5.91 7.29
N TYR A 183 6.92 6.51 8.33
CA TYR A 183 7.02 6.02 9.71
C TYR A 183 5.89 5.06 10.08
N VAL A 184 4.77 5.15 9.37
CA VAL A 184 3.59 4.30 9.57
C VAL A 184 3.21 3.69 8.23
N ILE A 185 2.75 2.45 8.24
CA ILE A 185 2.14 1.78 7.09
C ILE A 185 0.83 1.12 7.51
N THR A 186 0.01 0.77 6.54
CA THR A 186 -1.12 -0.14 6.74
C THR A 186 -0.59 -1.57 6.59
N SER A 187 -0.72 -2.38 7.64
CA SER A 187 -0.29 -3.79 7.67
C SER A 187 -1.38 -4.75 7.22
N ASP A 188 -2.66 -4.35 7.35
CA ASP A 188 -3.80 -5.15 6.90
C ASP A 188 -5.10 -4.32 6.81
N PHE A 189 -6.16 -4.94 6.27
CA PHE A 189 -7.55 -4.52 6.41
C PHE A 189 -8.35 -5.64 7.06
N CYS A 190 -8.83 -5.40 8.28
CA CYS A 190 -9.67 -6.36 9.01
C CYS A 190 -11.15 -6.03 8.85
N TYR A 191 -11.97 -7.05 8.64
CA TYR A 191 -13.40 -6.89 8.41
C TYR A 191 -14.17 -7.27 9.68
N SER A 192 -15.30 -6.59 9.91
CA SER A 192 -16.19 -6.99 11.00
C SER A 192 -16.87 -8.31 10.61
N THR A 193 -17.11 -9.19 11.59
CA THR A 193 -17.80 -10.46 11.35
C THR A 193 -19.11 -10.50 12.11
N ASP A 194 -20.17 -11.01 11.48
CA ASP A 194 -21.43 -11.27 12.16
C ASP A 194 -21.30 -12.48 13.12
N LYS A 195 -22.41 -12.87 13.76
CA LYS A 195 -22.43 -14.02 14.68
C LYS A 195 -22.15 -15.37 13.99
N LEU A 196 -22.26 -15.42 12.66
CA LEU A 196 -22.03 -16.60 11.84
C LEU A 196 -20.62 -16.61 11.23
N GLY A 197 -19.82 -15.56 11.46
CA GLY A 197 -18.47 -15.41 10.92
C GLY A 197 -18.41 -14.75 9.54
N ASN A 198 -19.55 -14.32 8.97
CA ASN A 198 -19.57 -13.64 7.68
C ASN A 198 -19.00 -12.23 7.82
N LYS A 199 -18.07 -11.87 6.92
CA LYS A 199 -17.51 -10.51 6.86
C LYS A 199 -18.57 -9.52 6.40
N TYR A 200 -18.59 -8.34 7.00
CA TYR A 200 -19.45 -7.24 6.58
C TYR A 200 -18.81 -5.87 6.82
N GLY A 201 -19.30 -4.88 6.07
CA GLY A 201 -18.82 -3.51 6.13
C GLY A 201 -17.45 -3.33 5.48
N TRP A 202 -16.93 -2.10 5.59
CA TRP A 202 -15.64 -1.75 5.01
C TRP A 202 -14.47 -2.29 5.84
N GLY A 203 -13.40 -2.70 5.14
CA GLY A 203 -12.15 -3.08 5.77
C GLY A 203 -11.62 -1.97 6.68
N ILE A 204 -11.41 -2.30 7.96
CA ILE A 204 -10.83 -1.44 8.97
C ILE A 204 -9.32 -1.54 8.82
N ALA A 205 -8.66 -0.42 8.49
CA ALA A 205 -7.21 -0.39 8.37
C ALA A 205 -6.53 -0.77 9.69
N GLU A 206 -5.57 -1.68 9.62
CA GLU A 206 -4.61 -2.01 10.66
C GLU A 206 -3.29 -1.31 10.36
N TYR A 207 -2.71 -0.66 11.36
CA TYR A 207 -1.45 0.08 11.20
C TYR A 207 -0.31 -0.59 11.96
N SER A 208 0.88 -0.43 11.42
CA SER A 208 2.13 -0.84 12.04
C SER A 208 3.26 0.12 11.65
N THR A 209 4.38 0.04 12.36
CA THR A 209 5.64 0.64 11.90
C THR A 209 6.31 -0.29 10.90
N PRO A 210 7.02 0.25 9.88
CA PRO A 210 7.84 -0.56 8.97
C PRO A 210 8.77 -1.53 9.68
N GLU A 211 9.38 -1.09 10.78
CA GLU A 211 10.34 -1.84 11.58
C GLU A 211 9.67 -3.11 12.14
N LYS A 212 8.46 -2.99 12.69
CA LYS A 212 7.72 -4.15 13.25
C LYS A 212 7.13 -5.05 12.17
N PHE A 213 6.64 -4.49 11.07
CA PHE A 213 5.99 -5.26 10.02
C PHE A 213 6.97 -5.97 9.08
N LEU A 214 8.00 -5.26 8.61
CA LEU A 214 9.00 -5.77 7.66
C LEU A 214 10.20 -6.41 8.36
N GLY A 215 10.40 -6.10 9.64
CA GLY A 215 11.39 -6.72 10.51
C GLY A 215 12.85 -6.34 10.20
N LYS A 216 13.78 -7.17 10.69
CA LYS A 216 15.22 -6.91 10.64
C LYS A 216 15.79 -6.66 9.25
N LYS A 217 15.19 -7.24 8.20
CA LYS A 217 15.62 -6.99 6.82
C LYS A 217 15.45 -5.52 6.44
N PHE A 218 14.35 -4.90 6.85
CA PHE A 218 14.12 -3.48 6.62
C PHE A 218 15.03 -2.62 7.50
N GLU A 219 15.10 -2.89 8.81
CA GLU A 219 15.94 -2.13 9.75
C GLU A 219 17.41 -2.08 9.31
N ASN A 220 17.96 -3.21 8.87
CA ASN A 220 19.35 -3.31 8.40
C ASN A 220 19.61 -2.62 7.05
N SER A 221 18.55 -2.23 6.33
CA SER A 221 18.65 -1.72 4.96
C SER A 221 18.26 -0.25 4.82
N VAL A 222 17.32 0.24 5.64
CA VAL A 222 16.72 1.57 5.47
C VAL A 222 17.78 2.68 5.55
N TYR A 223 18.72 2.63 6.49
CA TYR A 223 19.77 3.65 6.63
C TYR A 223 21.14 3.21 6.07
N LYS A 224 21.17 2.18 5.21
CA LYS A 224 22.42 1.67 4.63
C LYS A 224 23.04 2.64 3.61
N ARG A 225 22.25 3.54 3.05
CA ARG A 225 22.63 4.55 2.07
C ARG A 225 22.35 5.94 2.61
N THR A 226 22.99 6.95 2.04
CA THR A 226 22.55 8.33 2.29
C THR A 226 21.20 8.59 1.63
N PRO A 227 20.40 9.57 2.11
CA PRO A 227 19.16 9.95 1.46
C PRO A 227 19.32 10.29 -0.03
N GLU A 228 20.44 10.91 -0.41
CA GLU A 228 20.77 11.27 -1.79
C GLU A 228 21.03 10.02 -2.65
N GLU A 229 21.77 9.04 -2.14
CA GLU A 229 22.01 7.78 -2.83
C GLU A 229 20.71 7.00 -3.03
N SER A 230 19.84 6.96 -2.00
CA SER A 230 18.51 6.38 -2.12
C SER A 230 17.67 7.12 -3.16
N TYR A 231 17.68 8.46 -3.16
CA TYR A 231 16.98 9.27 -4.17
C TYR A 231 17.45 8.96 -5.60
N VAL A 232 18.76 8.89 -5.85
CA VAL A 232 19.32 8.56 -7.18
C VAL A 232 18.82 7.19 -7.66
N ARG A 233 18.77 6.20 -6.76
CA ARG A 233 18.27 4.86 -7.07
C ARG A 233 16.77 4.86 -7.39
N LEU A 234 15.99 5.57 -6.59
CA LEU A 234 14.55 5.72 -6.81
C LEU A 234 14.29 6.41 -8.16
N LEU A 235 14.94 7.56 -8.41
CA LEU A 235 14.79 8.29 -9.67
C LEU A 235 15.14 7.42 -10.87
N LYS A 236 16.20 6.62 -10.79
CA LYS A 236 16.57 5.68 -11.86
C LYS A 236 15.48 4.63 -12.09
N GLN A 237 14.89 4.08 -11.03
CA GLN A 237 13.82 3.09 -11.16
C GLN A 237 12.54 3.70 -11.73
N PHE A 238 12.12 4.86 -11.23
CA PHE A 238 10.94 5.55 -11.75
C PHE A 238 11.12 5.91 -13.22
N LYS A 239 12.31 6.37 -13.65
CA LYS A 239 12.63 6.60 -15.07
C LYS A 239 12.61 5.31 -15.92
N LYS A 240 12.93 4.15 -15.31
CA LYS A 240 12.84 2.86 -16.00
C LYS A 240 11.38 2.48 -16.23
N ILE A 241 10.56 2.52 -15.19
CA ILE A 241 9.17 2.02 -15.24
C ILE A 241 8.19 3.04 -15.84
N LEU A 242 8.56 4.31 -15.91
CA LEU A 242 7.79 5.41 -16.51
C LEU A 242 8.63 6.13 -17.60
N PRO A 243 8.98 5.46 -18.72
CA PRO A 243 9.86 6.04 -19.72
C PRO A 243 9.27 7.29 -20.39
N ASP A 244 7.95 7.38 -20.49
CA ASP A 244 7.24 8.50 -21.12
C ASP A 244 6.87 9.63 -20.14
N ALA A 245 7.10 9.45 -18.84
CA ALA A 245 6.77 10.46 -17.85
C ALA A 245 7.83 11.57 -17.80
N GLU A 246 7.37 12.83 -17.78
CA GLU A 246 8.26 13.97 -17.55
C GLU A 246 9.00 13.83 -16.22
N GLN A 247 10.31 14.06 -16.23
CA GLN A 247 11.14 14.00 -15.02
C GLN A 247 10.59 14.87 -13.87
N LYS A 248 10.02 16.04 -14.17
CA LYS A 248 9.41 16.92 -13.15
C LYS A 248 8.22 16.25 -12.44
N LYS A 249 7.40 15.46 -13.15
CA LYS A 249 6.31 14.70 -12.55
C LYS A 249 6.84 13.59 -11.65
N ILE A 250 7.87 12.85 -12.10
CA ILE A 250 8.56 11.83 -11.29
C ILE A 250 9.13 12.43 -10.00
N GLU A 251 9.84 13.55 -10.09
CA GLU A 251 10.41 14.22 -8.92
C GLU A 251 9.35 14.68 -7.94
N LYS A 252 8.19 15.12 -8.45
CA LYS A 252 7.08 15.60 -7.64
C LYS A 252 6.39 14.49 -6.86
N ILE A 253 6.26 13.29 -7.44
CA ILE A 253 5.68 12.13 -6.74
C ILE A 253 6.64 11.48 -5.74
N LEU A 254 7.96 11.60 -5.97
CA LEU A 254 8.97 11.15 -5.02
C LEU A 254 9.01 12.04 -3.76
N ARG A 255 8.73 13.34 -3.87
CA ARG A 255 8.69 14.32 -2.77
C ARG A 255 7.41 14.30 -1.95
#